data_AF-A0A7V9TAG5-F1
#
_entry.id   AF-A0A7V9TAG5-F1
#
_cell.length_a   1.000
_cell.length_b   1.000
_cell.length_c   1.000
_cell.angle_alpha   90.00
_cell.angle_beta   90.00
_cell.angle_gamma   90.00
#
_symmetry.space_group_name_H-M   'P 1'
#
loop_
_entity.id
_entity.type
_entity.pdbx_description
1 polymer ?
#
loop_
_entity_poly.entity_id
_entity_poly.type
_entity_poly.pdbx_seq_one_letter_code
_entity_poly.pdbx_strand_id
1 'polypeptide(L)' 'MSKRTDLLLSIADDELILGWRNSEWTGIAPFLEEDVAFSSIAQNEIGHARALYELAAAELGTTTDELAFDRAL' A
#
# COMPACT_ATOMS: atom_id res chain seq x y z
N MET A 1 13.54 16.02 0.98
CA MET A 1 13.54 14.59 1.36
C MET A 1 14.87 13.96 1.03
N SER A 2 15.23 12.88 1.73
CA SER A 2 16.39 12.05 1.37
C SER A 2 16.03 11.18 0.16
N LYS A 3 17.03 10.80 -0.66
CA LYS A 3 16.83 9.82 -1.76
C LYS A 3 16.23 8.51 -1.27
N ARG A 4 16.53 8.11 -0.03
CA ARG A 4 15.93 6.93 0.61
C ARG A 4 14.44 7.13 0.85
N THR A 5 14.06 8.27 1.44
CA THR A 5 12.66 8.62 1.70
C THR A 5 11.86 8.67 0.40
N ASP A 6 12.41 9.29 -0.66
CA ASP A 6 11.78 9.35 -1.97
C ASP A 6 11.48 7.95 -2.51
N LEU A 7 12.47 7.05 -2.45
CA LEU A 7 12.31 5.65 -2.90
C LEU A 7 11.28 4.88 -2.06
N LEU A 8 11.31 5.04 -0.73
CA LEU A 8 10.35 4.40 0.16
C LEU A 8 8.92 4.84 -0.16
N LEU A 9 8.69 6.13 -0.36
CA LEU A 9 7.37 6.64 -0.72
C LEU A 9 6.94 6.12 -2.10
N SER A 10 7.80 6.15 -3.12
CA SER A 10 7.42 5.64 -4.44
C SER A 10 6.98 4.17 -4.41
N ILE A 11 7.69 3.31 -3.68
CA ILE A 11 7.29 1.90 -3.56
C ILE A 11 6.04 1.76 -2.70
N ALA A 12 5.91 2.51 -1.61
CA ALA A 12 4.71 2.48 -0.76
C ALA A 12 3.45 2.92 -1.52
N ASP A 13 3.58 3.90 -2.40
CA ASP A 13 2.51 4.41 -3.26
C ASP A 13 2.05 3.32 -4.24
N ASP A 14 2.99 2.64 -4.89
CA ASP A 14 2.69 1.53 -5.81
C ASP A 14 1.94 0.40 -5.09
N GLU A 15 2.46 -0.07 -3.95
CA GLU A 15 1.86 -1.15 -3.16
C GLU A 15 0.48 -0.76 -2.62
N LEU A 16 0.28 0.50 -2.18
CA LEU A 16 -1.03 0.97 -1.71
C LEU A 16 -2.06 0.96 -2.84
N ILE A 17 -1.69 1.49 -4.01
CA ILE A 17 -2.60 1.58 -5.16
C ILE A 17 -2.91 0.19 -5.73
N LEU A 18 -1.91 -0.67 -5.86
CA LEU A 18 -2.12 -2.07 -6.29
C LEU A 18 -2.98 -2.84 -5.29
N GLY A 19 -2.69 -2.73 -3.99
CA GLY A 19 -3.48 -3.35 -2.95
C GLY A 19 -4.95 -2.88 -2.95
N TRP A 20 -5.18 -1.57 -3.11
CA TRP A 20 -6.53 -1.03 -3.27
C TRP A 20 -7.23 -1.62 -4.50
N ARG A 21 -6.60 -1.58 -5.68
CA ARG A 21 -7.17 -2.13 -6.93
C ARG A 21 -7.46 -3.62 -6.81
N ASN A 22 -6.57 -4.36 -6.15
CA ASN A 22 -6.77 -5.79 -5.97
C ASN A 22 -7.96 -6.07 -5.03
N SER A 23 -8.16 -5.22 -4.01
CA SER A 23 -9.30 -5.36 -3.10
C SER A 23 -10.67 -5.20 -3.79
N GLU A 24 -10.74 -4.46 -4.91
CA GLU A 24 -11.98 -4.25 -5.69
C GLU A 24 -12.53 -5.57 -6.29
N TRP A 25 -11.72 -6.62 -6.38
CA TRP A 25 -12.12 -7.92 -6.90
C TRP A 25 -12.67 -8.89 -5.86
N THR A 26 -12.61 -8.51 -4.57
CA THR A 26 -13.10 -9.36 -3.47
C THR A 26 -14.58 -9.69 -3.65
N GLY A 27 -14.91 -10.97 -3.71
CA GLY A 27 -16.26 -11.50 -3.91
C GLY A 27 -16.75 -11.50 -5.36
N ILE A 28 -15.92 -11.08 -6.34
CA ILE A 28 -16.31 -11.03 -7.77
C ILE A 28 -15.37 -11.78 -8.71
N ALA A 29 -14.31 -12.42 -8.19
CA ALA A 29 -13.46 -13.27 -9.00
C ALA A 29 -14.23 -14.48 -9.59
N PRO A 30 -13.84 -15.01 -10.77
CA PRO A 30 -14.51 -16.13 -11.42
C PRO A 30 -14.63 -17.43 -10.60
N PHE A 31 -13.66 -17.70 -9.72
CA PHE A 31 -13.60 -18.89 -8.87
C PHE A 31 -13.29 -18.52 -7.41
N LEU A 32 -13.73 -19.36 -6.46
CA LEU A 32 -13.53 -19.12 -5.03
C LEU A 32 -12.04 -19.10 -4.66
N GLU A 33 -11.25 -20.01 -5.23
CA GLU A 33 -9.81 -20.09 -5.01
C GLU A 33 -9.09 -18.84 -5.52
N GLU A 34 -9.55 -18.31 -6.65
CA GLU A 34 -9.03 -17.06 -7.21
C GLU A 34 -9.40 -15.87 -6.32
N ASP A 35 -10.63 -15.83 -5.80
CA ASP A 35 -11.09 -14.79 -4.89
C ASP A 35 -10.25 -14.73 -3.60
N VAL A 36 -9.99 -15.91 -3.01
CA VAL A 36 -9.15 -16.05 -1.81
C VAL A 36 -7.70 -15.67 -2.11
N ALA A 37 -7.15 -16.14 -3.23
CA ALA A 37 -5.78 -15.83 -3.64
C ALA A 37 -5.60 -14.32 -3.86
N PHE A 38 -6.53 -13.70 -4.58
CA PHE A 38 -6.45 -12.29 -4.93
C PHE A 38 -6.71 -11.37 -3.72
N SER A 39 -7.63 -11.75 -2.84
CA SER A 39 -7.82 -11.08 -1.54
C SER A 39 -6.54 -11.15 -0.68
N SER A 40 -5.85 -12.29 -0.67
CA SER A 40 -4.58 -12.45 0.04
C SER A 40 -3.48 -11.58 -0.55
N ILE A 41 -3.42 -11.44 -1.88
CA ILE A 41 -2.47 -10.54 -2.54
C ILE A 41 -2.78 -9.10 -2.15
N ALA A 42 -4.04 -8.65 -2.23
CA ALA A 42 -4.45 -7.30 -1.83
C ALA A 42 -4.02 -6.96 -0.39
N GLN A 43 -4.18 -7.90 0.55
CA GLN A 43 -3.75 -7.75 1.94
C GLN A 43 -2.23 -7.61 2.08
N ASN A 44 -1.46 -8.39 1.31
CA ASN A 44 0.00 -8.31 1.32
C ASN A 44 0.49 -6.94 0.81
N GLU A 45 -0.04 -6.48 -0.32
CA GLU A 45 0.31 -5.18 -0.91
C GLU A 45 0.02 -4.02 0.07
N ILE A 46 -1.17 -3.99 0.68
CA ILE A 46 -1.50 -3.00 1.72
C ILE A 46 -0.56 -3.13 2.94
N GLY A 47 -0.19 -4.36 3.32
CA GLY A 47 0.74 -4.64 4.40
C GLY A 47 2.16 -4.09 4.12
N HIS A 48 2.66 -4.27 2.90
CA HIS A 48 3.93 -3.71 2.45
C HIS A 48 3.89 -2.19 2.38
N ALA A 49 2.84 -1.61 1.80
CA ALA A 49 2.64 -0.17 1.77
C ALA A 49 2.73 0.43 3.17
N ARG A 50 2.01 -0.15 4.14
CA ARG A 50 2.06 0.28 5.55
C ARG A 50 3.48 0.21 6.11
N ALA A 51 4.19 -0.90 5.92
CA ALA A 51 5.55 -1.07 6.43
C ALA A 51 6.54 -0.05 5.83
N LEU A 52 6.39 0.26 4.54
CA LEU A 52 7.23 1.25 3.85
C LEU A 52 6.90 2.68 4.29
N TYR A 53 5.61 3.02 4.43
CA TYR A 53 5.19 4.31 4.97
C TYR A 53 5.64 4.48 6.42
N GLU A 54 5.62 3.45 7.26
CA GLU A 54 6.16 3.53 8.63
C GLU A 54 7.65 3.93 8.64
N LEU A 55 8.45 3.37 7.73
CA LEU A 55 9.86 3.75 7.58
C LEU A 55 10.04 5.18 7.10
N ALA A 56 9.22 5.65 6.16
CA ALA A 56 9.26 7.02 5.65
C ALA A 56 8.75 8.03 6.70
N ALA A 57 7.68 7.69 7.41
CA ALA A 57 7.06 8.50 8.46
C ALA A 57 8.05 8.79 9.60
N ALA A 58 8.83 7.77 10.01
CA ALA A 58 9.88 7.91 11.00
C ALA A 58 10.97 8.92 10.58
N GLU A 59 11.30 9.00 9.29
CA GLU A 59 12.28 9.98 8.77
C GLU A 59 11.69 11.39 8.62
N LEU A 60 10.41 11.48 8.32
CA LEU A 60 9.72 12.75 8.03
C LEU A 60 9.08 13.39 9.27
N GLY A 61 8.99 12.68 10.39
CA GLY A 61 8.34 13.16 11.61
C GLY A 61 6.83 13.31 11.47
N THR A 62 6.20 12.40 10.73
CA THR A 62 4.75 12.34 10.44
C THR A 62 4.24 10.93 10.73
N THR A 63 3.01 10.61 10.36
CA THR A 63 2.39 9.29 10.54
C THR A 63 2.20 8.57 9.21
N THR A 64 2.06 7.25 9.27
CA THR A 64 1.74 6.41 8.10
C THR A 64 0.45 6.85 7.42
N ASP A 65 -0.59 7.18 8.20
CA ASP A 65 -1.89 7.59 7.66
C ASP A 65 -1.82 8.96 6.96
N GLU A 66 -1.10 9.93 7.54
CA GLU A 66 -0.87 11.24 6.88
C GLU A 66 -0.16 11.06 5.53
N LEU A 67 0.81 10.13 5.46
CA LEU A 67 1.48 9.78 4.19
C LEU A 67 0.54 9.05 3.21
N ALA A 68 -0.31 8.14 3.69
CA ALA A 68 -1.18 7.37 2.81
C ALA A 68 -2.36 8.21 2.27
N PHE A 69 -2.91 9.13 3.06
CA PHE A 69 -4.23 9.74 2.80
C PHE A 69 -4.25 11.26 2.70
N ASP A 70 -3.27 11.96 3.29
CA ASP A 70 -3.33 13.44 3.44
C ASP A 70 -2.27 14.19 2.63
N ARG A 71 -1.49 13.49 1.78
CA ARG A 71 -0.54 14.14 0.87
C ARG A 71 -1.25 14.89 -0.25
N ALA A 72 -0.87 16.15 -0.46
CA ALA A 72 -1.33 16.95 -1.59
C ALA A 72 -0.74 16.45 -2.93
N LEU A 73 -1.53 16.57 -4.01
CA LEU A 73 -1.13 16.33 -5.40
C LEU A 73 -0.14 17.38 -5.92
#